data_AF-A0A3R6YX62-F1
#
_entry.id   AF-A0A3R6YX62-F1
#
_cell.length_a   1.000
_cell.length_b   1.000
_cell.length_c   1.000
_cell.angle_alpha   90.00
_cell.angle_beta   90.00
_cell.angle_gamma   90.00
#
_symmetry.space_group_name_H-M   'P 1'
#
loop_
_entity.id
_entity.type
_entity.pdbx_description
1 polymer ?
#
loop_
_entity_poly.entity_id
_entity_poly.type
_entity_poly.pdbx_seq_one_letter_code
_entity_poly.pdbx_strand_id
1 'polypeptide(L)'
;MASKLREAEENLHKAEKHLKTSMFRWSADYMSAAPYLEKAAEGFRAGQDFARASTTYVRLAEVQHKNQATFRAAMHMETAAKLHLQYAPKQPETAKEYYHTAASYYGETGELGKAAEMLLKGAT
;
A
#
# COMPACT_ATOMS: atom_id res chain seq x y z
N MET A 1 -9.23 -19.08 7.73
CA MET A 1 -9.09 -18.16 6.57
C MET A 1 -10.27 -17.20 6.43
N ALA A 2 -11.52 -17.68 6.37
CA ALA A 2 -12.69 -16.80 6.20
C ALA A 2 -12.83 -15.68 7.27
N SER A 3 -12.52 -15.96 8.55
CA SER A 3 -12.55 -14.92 9.61
C SER A 3 -11.58 -13.77 9.34
N LYS A 4 -10.39 -14.06 8.81
CA LYS A 4 -9.35 -13.06 8.55
C LYS A 4 -9.71 -12.15 7.37
N LEU A 5 -10.34 -12.70 6.34
CA LEU A 5 -10.83 -11.92 5.20
C LEU A 5 -11.99 -11.01 5.62
N ARG A 6 -12.91 -11.50 6.46
CA ARG A 6 -14.01 -10.69 6.99
C ARG A 6 -13.49 -9.55 7.88
N GLU A 7 -12.58 -9.85 8.82
CA GLU A 7 -11.91 -8.83 9.64
C GLU A 7 -11.20 -7.79 8.76
N ALA A 8 -10.55 -8.22 7.68
CA ALA A 8 -9.88 -7.32 6.74
C ALA A 8 -10.88 -6.37 6.03
N GLU A 9 -12.00 -6.90 5.55
CA GLU A 9 -13.07 -6.11 4.92
C GLU A 9 -13.67 -5.08 5.89
N GLU A 10 -13.90 -5.48 7.14
CA GLU A 10 -14.41 -4.56 8.17
C GLU A 10 -13.42 -3.40 8.45
N ASN A 11 -12.12 -3.69 8.46
CA ASN A 11 -11.09 -2.66 8.61
C ASN A 11 -11.00 -1.77 7.36
N LEU A 12 -11.10 -2.34 6.17
CA LEU A 12 -11.13 -1.57 4.91
C LEU A 12 -12.31 -0.58 4.89
N HIS A 13 -13.50 -1.04 5.30
CA HIS A 13 -14.68 -0.18 5.39
C HIS A 13 -14.52 0.95 6.43
N LYS A 14 -13.85 0.68 7.56
CA LYS A 14 -13.52 1.73 8.55
C LYS A 14 -12.57 2.76 7.96
N ALA A 15 -11.51 2.33 7.28
CA ALA A 15 -10.61 3.24 6.58
C ALA A 15 -11.34 4.13 5.58
N GLU A 16 -12.27 3.57 4.80
CA GLU A 16 -13.06 4.32 3.81
C GLU A 16 -13.92 5.41 4.44
N LYS A 17 -14.49 5.17 5.62
CA LYS A 17 -15.23 6.21 6.35
C LYS A 17 -14.33 7.38 6.75
N HIS A 18 -13.09 7.10 7.13
CA HIS A 18 -12.10 8.12 7.47
C HIS A 18 -11.62 8.91 6.24
N LEU A 19 -11.52 8.25 5.08
CA LEU A 19 -11.10 8.88 3.83
C LEU A 19 -12.22 9.66 3.12
N LYS A 20 -13.49 9.36 3.41
CA LYS A 20 -14.62 10.05 2.80
C LYS A 20 -14.72 11.49 3.29
N THR A 21 -14.66 12.44 2.35
CA THR A 21 -15.00 13.84 2.61
C THR A 21 -16.52 14.03 2.60
N SER A 22 -17.01 15.02 3.34
CA SER A 22 -18.43 15.35 3.43
C SER A 22 -18.62 16.86 3.43
N MET A 23 -19.87 17.35 3.36
CA MET A 23 -20.18 18.78 3.41
C MET A 23 -19.59 19.49 4.65
N PHE A 24 -19.33 18.75 5.73
CA PHE A 24 -18.73 19.24 6.97
C PHE A 24 -17.27 18.80 7.17
N ARG A 25 -16.71 18.01 6.24
CA ARG A 25 -15.35 17.48 6.31
C ARG A 25 -14.62 17.73 4.99
N TRP A 26 -13.87 18.83 4.97
CA TRP A 26 -13.17 19.35 3.80
C TRP A 26 -11.90 18.58 3.42
N SER A 27 -11.37 17.71 4.31
CA SER A 27 -10.19 16.88 4.03
C SER A 27 -10.30 15.47 4.64
N ALA A 28 -9.74 14.50 3.93
CA ALA A 28 -9.70 13.10 4.37
C ALA A 28 -8.81 12.91 5.61
N ASP A 29 -9.18 11.99 6.51
CA ASP A 29 -8.35 11.60 7.65
C ASP A 29 -7.27 10.61 7.25
N TYR A 30 -6.17 11.09 6.69
CA TYR A 30 -5.09 10.17 6.31
C TYR A 30 -4.46 9.49 7.52
N MET A 31 -4.28 10.24 8.62
CA MET A 31 -3.71 9.75 9.87
C MET A 31 -4.57 8.64 10.49
N SER A 32 -5.90 8.83 10.57
CA SER A 32 -6.78 7.81 11.17
C SER A 32 -7.04 6.64 10.22
N ALA A 33 -7.03 6.84 8.90
CA ALA A 33 -7.27 5.77 7.92
C ALA A 33 -6.10 4.78 7.80
N ALA A 34 -4.86 5.26 7.88
CA ALA A 34 -3.66 4.43 7.68
C ALA A 34 -3.63 3.14 8.53
N PRO A 35 -3.82 3.16 9.87
CA PRO A 35 -3.77 1.93 10.67
C PRO A 35 -4.89 0.94 10.34
N TYR A 36 -6.04 1.41 9.84
CA TYR A 36 -7.12 0.51 9.40
C TYR A 36 -6.78 -0.14 8.04
N LEU A 37 -6.19 0.61 7.11
CA LEU A 37 -5.71 0.06 5.84
C LEU A 37 -4.59 -0.96 6.05
N GLU A 38 -3.67 -0.71 6.97
CA GLU A 38 -2.58 -1.63 7.32
C GLU A 38 -3.13 -2.96 7.86
N LYS A 39 -4.05 -2.91 8.83
CA LYS A 39 -4.74 -4.11 9.35
C LYS A 39 -5.51 -4.85 8.27
N ALA A 40 -6.17 -4.13 7.36
CA ALA A 40 -6.88 -4.74 6.24
C ALA A 40 -5.91 -5.45 5.28
N ALA A 41 -4.82 -4.82 4.88
CA ALA A 41 -3.83 -5.39 3.99
C ALA A 41 -3.17 -6.64 4.60
N GLU A 42 -2.81 -6.60 5.88
CA GLU A 42 -2.29 -7.76 6.62
C GLU A 42 -3.31 -8.88 6.72
N GLY A 43 -4.58 -8.56 6.97
CA GLY A 43 -5.67 -9.53 7.04
C GLY A 43 -5.92 -10.23 5.69
N PHE A 44 -5.90 -9.49 4.58
CA PHE A 44 -5.97 -10.06 3.23
C PHE A 44 -4.77 -10.96 2.94
N ARG A 45 -3.55 -10.51 3.29
CA ARG A 45 -2.32 -11.30 3.11
C ARG A 45 -2.36 -12.60 3.94
N ALA A 46 -2.81 -12.54 5.20
CA ALA A 46 -2.97 -13.71 6.06
C ALA A 46 -4.08 -14.65 5.57
N GLY A 47 -5.12 -14.11 4.94
CA GLY A 47 -6.16 -14.85 4.23
C GLY A 47 -5.74 -15.38 2.86
N GLN A 48 -4.48 -15.17 2.44
CA GLN A 48 -3.93 -15.53 1.13
C GLN A 48 -4.60 -14.86 -0.07
N ASP A 49 -5.35 -13.78 0.17
CA ASP A 49 -5.89 -12.94 -0.89
C ASP A 49 -4.87 -11.88 -1.27
N PHE A 50 -3.85 -12.31 -2.00
CA PHE A 50 -2.72 -11.47 -2.36
C PHE A 50 -3.08 -10.33 -3.32
N ALA A 51 -4.13 -10.50 -4.14
CA ALA A 51 -4.63 -9.45 -5.03
C ALA A 51 -5.23 -8.29 -4.23
N ARG A 52 -6.13 -8.58 -3.29
CA ARG A 52 -6.69 -7.55 -2.39
C ARG A 52 -5.65 -6.98 -1.43
N ALA A 53 -4.72 -7.81 -0.95
CA ALA A 53 -3.63 -7.33 -0.11
C ALA A 53 -2.74 -6.32 -0.85
N SER A 54 -2.30 -6.65 -2.07
CA SER A 54 -1.46 -5.76 -2.90
C SER A 54 -2.13 -4.42 -3.16
N THR A 55 -3.38 -4.42 -3.64
CA THR A 55 -4.15 -3.18 -3.90
C THR A 55 -4.39 -2.36 -2.63
N THR A 56 -4.62 -3.01 -1.48
CA THR A 56 -4.79 -2.30 -0.20
C THR A 56 -3.48 -1.69 0.28
N TYR A 57 -2.33 -2.36 0.08
CA TYR A 57 -1.01 -1.80 0.39
C TYR A 57 -0.64 -0.60 -0.48
N VAL A 58 -1.01 -0.59 -1.78
CA VAL A 58 -0.86 0.59 -2.64
C VAL A 58 -1.64 1.77 -2.07
N ARG A 59 -2.92 1.55 -1.75
CA ARG A 59 -3.77 2.58 -1.16
C ARG A 59 -3.24 3.09 0.19
N LEU A 60 -2.72 2.18 1.02
CA LEU A 60 -2.07 2.54 2.28
C LEU A 60 -0.85 3.43 2.03
N ALA A 61 0.00 3.07 1.07
CA ALA A 61 1.19 3.84 0.73
C ALA A 61 0.83 5.25 0.27
N GLU A 62 -0.16 5.40 -0.61
CA GLU A 62 -0.65 6.72 -1.03
C GLU A 62 -1.18 7.57 0.13
N VAL A 63 -1.95 6.95 1.03
CA VAL A 63 -2.47 7.62 2.24
C VAL A 63 -1.33 8.05 3.16
N GLN A 64 -0.33 7.19 3.36
CA GLN A 64 0.85 7.49 4.17
C GLN A 64 1.70 8.59 3.55
N HIS A 65 1.87 8.61 2.23
CA HIS A 65 2.57 9.67 1.50
C HIS A 65 1.87 11.03 1.71
N LYS A 66 0.54 11.07 1.53
CA LYS A 66 -0.28 12.26 1.80
C LYS A 66 -0.20 12.72 3.26
N ASN A 67 0.03 11.79 4.18
CA ASN A 67 0.23 12.08 5.61
C ASN A 67 1.71 12.35 5.99
N GLN A 68 2.59 12.61 5.02
CA GLN A 68 4.03 12.87 5.23
C GLN A 68 4.81 11.70 5.87
N ALA A 69 4.24 10.49 5.88
CA ALA A 69 4.90 9.26 6.30
C ALA A 69 5.58 8.57 5.11
N THR A 70 6.32 9.34 4.29
CA THR A 70 6.87 8.95 2.99
C THR A 70 7.74 7.69 3.04
N PHE A 71 8.55 7.52 4.09
CA PHE A 71 9.37 6.31 4.25
C PHE A 71 8.52 5.05 4.40
N ARG A 72 7.43 5.12 5.18
CA ARG A 72 6.49 4.01 5.32
C ARG A 72 5.71 3.76 4.04
N ALA A 73 5.37 4.82 3.31
CA ALA A 73 4.75 4.70 1.99
C ALA A 73 5.64 3.90 1.03
N ALA A 74 6.95 4.20 0.99
CA ALA A 74 7.91 3.47 0.18
C ALA A 74 7.96 1.97 0.53
N MET A 75 8.06 1.64 1.82
CA MET A 75 8.07 0.24 2.29
C MET A 75 6.80 -0.53 1.91
N HIS A 76 5.63 0.11 2.05
CA HIS A 76 4.36 -0.53 1.70
C HIS A 76 4.16 -0.67 0.19
N MET A 77 4.68 0.28 -0.60
CA MET A 77 4.67 0.17 -2.06
C MET A 77 5.59 -0.96 -2.54
N GLU A 78 6.78 -1.13 -1.94
CA GLU A 78 7.65 -2.28 -2.18
C GLU A 78 6.95 -3.61 -1.85
N THR A 79 6.22 -3.64 -0.73
CA THR A 79 5.45 -4.82 -0.31
C THR A 79 4.33 -5.14 -1.30
N ALA A 80 3.63 -4.12 -1.81
CA ALA A 80 2.60 -4.29 -2.83
C ALA A 80 3.15 -4.89 -4.13
N ALA A 81 4.34 -4.44 -4.57
CA ALA A 81 5.04 -4.96 -5.74
C ALA A 81 5.40 -6.45 -5.59
N LYS A 82 5.97 -6.83 -4.45
CA LYS A 82 6.28 -8.25 -4.14
C LYS A 82 5.04 -9.13 -4.18
N LEU A 83 3.94 -8.66 -3.59
CA LEU A 83 2.67 -9.38 -3.62
C LEU A 83 2.11 -9.48 -5.04
N HIS A 84 2.23 -8.43 -5.85
CA HIS A 84 1.80 -8.44 -7.25
C HIS A 84 2.50 -9.54 -8.05
N LEU A 85 3.82 -9.61 -7.95
CA LEU A 85 4.59 -10.69 -8.60
C LEU A 85 4.20 -12.08 -8.09
N GLN A 86 3.79 -12.19 -6.83
CA GLN A 86 3.38 -13.47 -6.25
C GLN A 86 2.06 -13.98 -6.83
N TYR A 87 1.04 -13.13 -7.01
CA TYR A 87 -0.27 -13.56 -7.50
C TYR A 87 -0.44 -13.45 -9.01
N ALA A 88 0.30 -12.55 -9.67
CA ALA A 88 0.26 -12.31 -11.10
C ALA A 88 1.68 -12.27 -11.72
N PRO A 89 2.46 -13.38 -11.63
CA PRO A 89 3.84 -13.42 -12.13
C PRO A 89 3.97 -13.19 -13.65
N LYS A 90 2.89 -13.39 -14.40
CA LYS A 90 2.83 -13.16 -15.85
C LYS A 90 2.54 -11.70 -16.23
N GLN A 91 2.26 -10.84 -15.24
CA GLN A 91 1.94 -9.42 -15.44
C GLN A 91 2.89 -8.54 -14.60
N PRO A 92 4.21 -8.60 -14.82
CA PRO A 92 5.18 -7.90 -13.98
C PRO A 92 5.09 -6.38 -14.10
N GLU A 93 4.54 -5.84 -15.19
CA GLU A 93 4.50 -4.39 -15.46
C GLU A 93 3.92 -3.57 -14.31
N THR A 94 2.81 -4.02 -13.72
CA THR A 94 2.21 -3.36 -12.54
C THR A 94 3.15 -3.36 -11.33
N ALA A 95 3.90 -4.46 -11.12
CA ALA A 95 4.86 -4.54 -10.03
C ALA A 95 6.06 -3.60 -10.27
N LYS A 96 6.48 -3.44 -11.53
CA LYS A 96 7.53 -2.48 -11.90
C LYS A 96 7.10 -1.05 -11.60
N GLU A 97 5.86 -0.67 -11.95
CA GLU A 97 5.30 0.64 -11.60
C GLU A 97 5.31 0.90 -10.09
N TYR A 98 4.95 -0.12 -9.29
CA TYR A 98 5.00 -0.04 -7.83
C TYR A 98 6.45 0.13 -7.33
N TYR A 99 7.42 -0.62 -7.87
CA TYR A 99 8.83 -0.42 -7.52
C TYR A 99 9.36 0.96 -7.92
N HIS A 100 8.99 1.48 -9.09
CA HIS A 100 9.35 2.84 -9.50
C HIS A 100 8.78 3.87 -8.52
N THR A 101 7.52 3.72 -8.10
CA THR A 101 6.91 4.62 -7.12
C THR A 101 7.58 4.51 -5.75
N ALA A 102 7.93 3.30 -5.31
CA ALA A 102 8.71 3.08 -4.09
C ALA A 102 10.08 3.76 -4.17
N ALA A 103 10.76 3.68 -5.33
CA ALA A 103 12.03 4.36 -5.57
C ALA A 103 11.91 5.88 -5.43
N SER A 104 10.86 6.47 -6.02
CA SER A 104 10.57 7.90 -5.88
C SER A 104 10.39 8.30 -4.42
N TYR A 105 9.59 7.55 -3.65
CA TYR A 105 9.37 7.84 -2.23
C TYR A 105 10.64 7.69 -1.39
N TYR A 106 11.47 6.65 -1.62
CA TYR A 106 12.77 6.54 -0.95
C TYR A 106 13.73 7.69 -1.33
N GLY A 107 13.67 8.16 -2.58
CA GLY A 107 14.42 9.32 -3.03
C GLY A 107 14.01 10.60 -2.30
N GLU A 108 12.71 10.83 -2.11
CA GLU A 108 12.18 11.96 -1.33
C GLU A 108 12.66 11.95 0.13
N THR A 109 12.86 10.77 0.72
CA THR A 109 13.39 10.65 2.10
C THR A 109 14.91 10.74 2.18
N GLY A 110 15.63 10.83 1.05
CA GLY A 110 17.09 10.82 0.98
C GLY A 110 17.73 9.42 1.04
N GLU A 111 16.92 8.35 1.01
CA GLU A 111 17.36 6.96 1.07
C GLU A 111 17.78 6.46 -0.32
N LEU A 112 18.78 7.12 -0.92
CA LEU A 112 19.18 6.89 -2.31
C LEU A 112 19.59 5.44 -2.60
N GLY A 113 20.21 4.76 -1.63
CA GLY A 113 20.56 3.33 -1.75
C GLY A 113 19.32 2.43 -1.94
N LYS A 114 18.26 2.69 -1.18
CA LYS A 114 16.98 1.96 -1.33
C LYS A 114 16.27 2.34 -2.61
N ALA A 115 16.32 3.62 -3.00
CA ALA A 115 15.76 4.06 -4.27
C ALA A 115 16.42 3.32 -5.46
N ALA A 116 17.75 3.23 -5.48
CA ALA A 116 18.49 2.49 -6.50
C ALA A 116 18.13 0.99 -6.50
N GLU A 117 18.03 0.37 -5.32
CA GLU A 117 17.60 -1.03 -5.20
C GLU A 117 16.19 -1.25 -5.79
N MET A 118 15.24 -0.35 -5.53
CA MET A 118 13.89 -0.45 -6.07
C MET A 118 13.89 -0.31 -7.59
N LEU A 119 14.68 0.59 -8.16
CA LEU A 119 14.81 0.71 -9.63
C LEU A 119 15.38 -0.56 -10.26
N LEU A 120 16.36 -1.20 -9.62
CA LEU A 120 16.88 -2.49 -10.08
C LEU A 120 15.81 -3.58 -10.05
N LYS A 121 15.03 -3.66 -8.96
CA LYS A 121 13.90 -4.59 -8.83
C LYS A 121 12.80 -4.34 -9.87
N GLY A 122 12.58 -3.08 -10.27
CA GLY A 122 11.62 -2.71 -11.31
C GLY A 122 12.13 -2.89 -12.75
N ALA A 123 13.43 -3.09 -12.95
CA ALA A 123 14.01 -3.28 -14.28
C ALA A 123 14.01 -4.75 -14.74
N THR A 124 13.95 -5.70 -13.79
CA THR A 124 13.95 -7.15 -14.03
C THR A 124 12.54 -7.72 -14.14
#